data_AF-A0A8D9UGN3-F1
#
_entry.id   AF-A0A8D9UGN3-F1
#
_cell.length_a   1.000
_cell.length_b   1.000
_cell.length_c   1.000
_cell.angle_alpha   90.00
_cell.angle_beta   90.00
_cell.angle_gamma   90.00
#
_symmetry.space_group_name_H-M   'P 1'
#
loop_
_entity.id
_entity.type
_entity.pdbx_description
1 polymer ?
#
loop_
_entity_poly.entity_id
_entity_poly.type
_entity_poly.pdbx_seq_one_letter_code
_entity_poly.pdbx_strand_id
1 'polypeptide(L)'
;MKLGKYGRYRTNVLDYPGIRATNPESLELLKLHPTVKSVALIHDLLLDTSSKNDIVLDCFRGSGSTLIAAERCKRRARLIELEPRYCDVIIWRWQKKTGKTAKLIKNYNKENKGDSNGSED
;
A
#
# COMPACT_ATOMS: atom_id res chain seq x y z
N MET A 1 -30.03 -18.70 2.76
CA MET A 1 -28.81 -18.03 3.26
C MET A 1 -29.23 -16.79 4.02
N LYS A 2 -28.87 -16.63 5.30
CA LYS A 2 -29.13 -15.38 6.04
C LYS A 2 -27.94 -14.43 5.90
N LEU A 3 -28.05 -13.43 5.02
CA LEU A 3 -27.14 -12.27 4.99
C LEU A 3 -27.20 -11.57 6.37
N GLY A 4 -26.06 -11.11 6.90
CA GLY A 4 -26.02 -10.25 8.09
C GLY A 4 -26.14 -10.93 9.46
N LYS A 5 -26.37 -12.25 9.55
CA LYS A 5 -26.51 -12.96 10.85
C LYS A 5 -25.25 -12.90 11.74
N TYR A 6 -24.09 -12.61 11.15
CA TYR A 6 -22.80 -12.53 11.84
C TYR A 6 -22.09 -11.16 11.65
N GLY A 7 -22.84 -10.07 11.43
CA GLY A 7 -22.35 -8.72 11.71
C GLY A 7 -21.75 -7.91 10.56
N ARG A 8 -21.83 -8.37 9.30
CA ARG A 8 -21.55 -7.49 8.13
C ARG A 8 -22.70 -7.51 7.15
N TYR A 9 -23.44 -6.40 7.10
CA TYR A 9 -24.35 -6.08 6.01
C TYR A 9 -23.59 -5.17 5.04
N ARG A 10 -23.24 -5.70 3.85
CA ARG A 10 -22.51 -4.94 2.83
C ARG A 10 -23.49 -4.50 1.75
N THR A 11 -23.64 -3.20 1.57
CA THR A 11 -24.31 -2.59 0.41
C THR A 11 -23.26 -2.16 -0.62
N ASN A 12 -23.70 -1.71 -1.79
CA ASN A 12 -22.84 -1.04 -2.77
C ASN A 12 -22.58 0.45 -2.44
N VAL A 13 -23.09 0.95 -1.31
CA VAL A 13 -22.87 2.32 -0.82
C VAL A 13 -22.05 2.25 0.45
N LEU A 14 -20.78 2.61 0.36
CA LEU A 14 -19.83 2.52 1.47
C LEU A 14 -19.63 3.90 2.10
N ASP A 15 -20.16 4.10 3.31
CA ASP A 15 -19.98 5.35 4.06
C ASP A 15 -18.72 5.29 4.93
N TYR A 16 -17.70 6.05 4.54
CA TYR A 16 -16.45 6.20 5.27
C TYR A 16 -15.98 7.65 5.23
N PRO A 17 -15.46 8.18 6.35
CA PRO A 17 -14.89 9.52 6.36
C PRO A 17 -13.67 9.59 5.44
N GLY A 18 -13.67 10.56 4.53
CA GLY A 18 -12.48 10.99 3.81
C GLY A 18 -11.51 11.74 4.72
N ILE A 19 -10.26 11.88 4.28
CA ILE A 19 -9.26 12.67 5.02
C ILE A 19 -9.49 14.15 4.74
N ARG A 20 -9.90 14.90 5.77
CA ARG A 20 -10.15 16.35 5.72
C ARG A 20 -9.26 17.05 6.75
N ALA A 21 -8.84 18.28 6.48
CA ALA A 21 -8.02 19.09 7.39
C ALA A 21 -8.79 19.60 8.64
N THR A 22 -9.68 18.78 9.20
CA THR A 22 -10.55 19.13 10.33
C THR A 22 -9.98 18.69 11.68
N ASN A 23 -8.99 17.79 11.68
CA ASN A 23 -8.30 17.33 12.89
C ASN A 23 -6.78 17.28 12.67
N PRO A 24 -5.96 17.39 13.74
CA PRO A 24 -4.50 17.45 13.62
C PRO A 24 -3.87 16.24 12.94
N GLU A 25 -4.39 15.04 13.18
CA GLU A 25 -3.88 13.80 12.57
C GLU A 25 -4.09 13.83 11.05
N SER A 26 -5.28 14.22 10.60
CA SER A 26 -5.63 14.32 9.18
C SER A 26 -4.85 15.44 8.49
N LEU A 27 -4.62 16.56 9.17
CA LEU A 27 -3.77 17.64 8.66
C LEU A 27 -2.33 17.15 8.43
N GLU A 28 -1.77 16.40 9.38
CA GLU A 28 -0.43 15.83 9.24
C GLU A 28 -0.35 14.83 8.08
N LEU A 29 -1.38 14.00 7.91
CA LEU A 29 -1.46 13.11 6.75
C LEU A 29 -1.54 13.87 5.42
N LEU A 30 -2.28 14.99 5.37
CA LEU A 30 -2.40 15.81 4.16
C LEU A 30 -1.10 16.53 3.78
N LYS A 31 -0.25 16.88 4.76
CA LYS A 31 1.10 17.41 4.49
C LYS A 31 2.00 16.37 3.81
N LEU A 32 1.78 15.09 4.10
CA LEU A 32 2.59 13.99 3.55
C LEU A 32 2.15 13.62 2.12
N HIS A 33 0.85 13.68 1.83
CA HIS A 33 0.32 13.41 0.50
C HIS A 33 -1.07 14.07 0.32
N PRO A 34 -1.35 14.74 -0.81
CA PRO A 34 -2.56 15.54 -0.97
C PRO A 34 -3.85 14.70 -1.00
N THR A 35 -3.80 13.47 -1.54
CA THR A 35 -4.98 12.61 -1.73
C THR A 35 -4.86 11.29 -0.97
N VAL A 36 -4.89 11.36 0.37
CA VAL A 36 -4.85 10.16 1.22
C VAL A 36 -6.20 9.43 1.19
N LYS A 37 -6.20 8.16 0.78
CA LYS A 37 -7.38 7.28 0.88
C LYS A 37 -7.59 6.76 2.30
N SER A 38 -8.84 6.53 2.70
CA SER A 38 -9.20 5.95 4.00
C SER A 38 -8.67 4.53 4.15
N VAL A 39 -7.86 4.29 5.18
CA VAL A 39 -7.32 2.96 5.51
C VAL A 39 -8.43 2.01 5.97
N ALA A 40 -9.45 2.53 6.67
CA ALA A 40 -10.57 1.73 7.16
C ALA A 40 -11.39 1.14 6.00
N LEU A 41 -11.71 1.98 5.00
CA LEU A 41 -12.38 1.54 3.78
C LEU A 41 -11.61 0.42 3.08
N ILE A 42 -10.31 0.62 2.83
CA ILE A 42 -9.50 -0.38 2.12
C ILE A 42 -9.38 -1.67 2.94
N HIS A 43 -9.20 -1.58 4.25
CA HIS A 43 -9.12 -2.75 5.13
C HIS A 43 -10.37 -3.63 5.01
N ASP A 44 -11.54 -3.01 5.03
CA ASP A 44 -12.81 -3.71 4.93
C ASP A 44 -13.02 -4.34 3.56
N LEU A 45 -12.65 -3.64 2.48
CA LEU A 45 -12.64 -4.20 1.12
C LEU A 45 -11.70 -5.40 1.00
N LEU A 46 -10.52 -5.35 1.61
CA LEU A 46 -9.57 -6.47 1.61
C LEU A 46 -10.09 -7.68 2.37
N LEU A 47 -10.83 -7.47 3.47
CA LEU A 47 -11.46 -8.56 4.20
C LEU A 47 -12.53 -9.29 3.39
N ASP A 48 -13.18 -8.58 2.47
CA ASP A 48 -14.26 -9.14 1.66
C ASP A 48 -13.76 -9.77 0.35
N THR A 49 -12.63 -9.32 -0.18
CA THR A 49 -12.16 -9.68 -1.55
C THR A 49 -10.86 -10.48 -1.60
N SER A 50 -10.24 -10.77 -0.46
CA SER A 50 -8.99 -11.55 -0.40
C SER A 50 -8.94 -12.45 0.82
N SER A 51 -8.08 -13.46 0.77
CA SER A 51 -7.74 -14.32 1.91
C SER A 51 -6.49 -13.85 2.63
N LYS A 52 -6.26 -14.38 3.84
CA LYS A 52 -5.01 -14.16 4.58
C LYS A 52 -3.81 -14.62 3.73
N ASN A 53 -2.72 -13.86 3.78
CA ASN A 53 -1.47 -14.07 3.01
C ASN A 53 -1.55 -13.80 1.50
N ASP A 54 -2.72 -13.44 0.95
CA ASP A 54 -2.84 -13.03 -0.45
C ASP A 54 -2.00 -11.79 -0.75
N ILE A 55 -1.69 -11.64 -2.03
CA ILE A 55 -0.96 -10.49 -2.56
C ILE A 55 -1.95 -9.41 -3.02
N VAL A 56 -1.80 -8.20 -2.47
CA VAL A 56 -2.56 -7.02 -2.86
C VAL A 56 -1.66 -6.09 -3.69
N LEU A 57 -1.87 -6.11 -5.01
CA LEU A 57 -1.23 -5.18 -5.93
C LEU A 57 -1.99 -3.84 -5.94
N ASP A 58 -1.24 -2.76 -5.97
CA ASP A 58 -1.75 -1.41 -6.19
C ASP A 58 -0.60 -0.61 -6.77
N CYS A 59 -0.87 -0.04 -7.94
CA CYS A 59 0.14 0.59 -8.79
C CYS A 59 0.16 2.11 -8.63
N PHE A 60 -0.68 2.65 -7.75
CA PHE A 60 -0.89 4.09 -7.54
C PHE A 60 -0.96 4.36 -6.04
N ARG A 61 0.16 4.11 -5.39
CA ARG A 61 0.24 3.93 -3.94
C ARG A 61 0.04 5.23 -3.19
N GLY A 62 0.57 6.32 -3.73
CA GLY A 62 0.53 7.65 -3.15
C GLY A 62 1.00 7.61 -1.70
N SER A 63 0.08 7.87 -0.78
CA SER A 63 0.38 7.84 0.65
C SER A 63 0.67 6.44 1.24
N GLY A 64 0.34 5.33 0.57
CA GLY A 64 0.55 3.96 1.08
C GLY A 64 -0.59 3.40 1.92
N SER A 65 -1.80 3.96 1.84
CA SER A 65 -2.96 3.49 2.64
C SER A 65 -3.26 1.99 2.45
N THR A 66 -3.07 1.46 1.25
CA THR A 66 -3.26 0.02 0.95
C THR A 66 -2.25 -0.86 1.67
N LEU A 67 -0.98 -0.44 1.80
CA LEU A 67 0.03 -1.19 2.55
C LEU A 67 -0.37 -1.31 4.03
N ILE A 68 -0.79 -0.19 4.62
CA ILE A 68 -1.22 -0.14 6.03
C ILE A 68 -2.47 -1.02 6.23
N ALA A 69 -3.43 -0.95 5.32
CA ALA A 69 -4.64 -1.77 5.37
C ALA A 69 -4.31 -3.28 5.27
N ALA A 70 -3.47 -3.66 4.30
CA ALA A 70 -3.04 -5.04 4.10
C ALA A 70 -2.30 -5.60 5.33
N GLU A 71 -1.41 -4.83 5.95
CA GLU A 71 -0.71 -5.23 7.17
C GLU A 71 -1.70 -5.53 8.32
N ARG A 72 -2.71 -4.66 8.53
CA ARG A 72 -3.74 -4.83 9.58
C ARG A 72 -4.54 -6.12 9.40
N CYS A 73 -4.85 -6.49 8.16
CA CYS A 73 -5.60 -7.70 7.86
C CYS A 73 -4.72 -8.92 7.49
N LYS A 74 -3.40 -8.89 7.70
CA LYS A 74 -2.48 -10.02 7.42
C LYS A 74 -2.47 -10.44 5.94
N ARG A 75 -2.50 -9.47 5.03
CA ARG A 75 -2.21 -9.61 3.59
C ARG A 75 -0.82 -9.07 3.28
N ARG A 76 -0.27 -9.41 2.12
CA ARG A 76 1.02 -8.88 1.64
C ARG A 76 0.75 -7.87 0.53
N ALA A 77 1.17 -6.61 0.68
CA ALA A 77 1.02 -5.63 -0.38
C ALA A 77 2.28 -5.52 -1.25
N ARG A 78 2.13 -5.37 -2.57
CA ARG A 78 3.23 -5.15 -3.53
C ARG A 78 3.09 -3.84 -4.26
N LEU A 79 3.93 -2.87 -3.91
CA LEU A 79 3.69 -1.47 -4.24
C LEU A 79 4.45 -0.97 -5.46
N ILE A 80 3.81 -0.10 -6.26
CA ILE A 80 4.49 0.73 -7.27
C ILE A 80 4.12 2.18 -7.00
N GLU A 81 5.13 3.03 -6.92
CA GLU A 81 5.03 4.47 -6.79
C GLU A 81 6.11 5.11 -7.65
N LEU A 82 5.76 6.15 -8.39
CA LEU A 82 6.67 6.82 -9.32
C LEU A 82 7.48 7.89 -8.62
N GLU A 83 6.84 8.64 -7.72
CA GLU A 83 7.45 9.79 -7.05
C GLU A 83 8.32 9.32 -5.86
N PRO A 84 9.66 9.51 -5.89
CA PRO A 84 10.55 9.04 -4.83
C PRO A 84 10.17 9.58 -3.45
N ARG A 85 9.71 10.84 -3.37
CA ARG A 85 9.24 11.42 -2.11
C ARG A 85 8.09 10.62 -1.49
N TYR A 86 7.17 10.10 -2.32
CA TYR A 86 6.06 9.28 -1.82
C TYR A 86 6.51 7.88 -1.43
N CYS A 87 7.52 7.30 -2.08
CA CYS A 87 8.17 6.08 -1.61
C CYS A 87 8.68 6.24 -0.16
N ASP A 88 9.36 7.35 0.15
CA ASP A 88 9.85 7.64 1.50
C ASP A 88 8.72 7.81 2.51
N VAL A 89 7.65 8.52 2.13
CA VAL A 89 6.44 8.67 2.96
C VAL A 89 5.83 7.30 3.28
N ILE A 90 5.69 6.43 2.28
CA ILE A 90 5.14 5.08 2.46
C ILE A 90 6.00 4.28 3.45
N ILE A 91 7.32 4.28 3.25
CA ILE A 91 8.27 3.58 4.13
C ILE A 91 8.14 4.11 5.56
N TRP A 92 8.24 5.43 5.75
CA TRP A 92 8.13 6.05 7.07
C TRP A 92 6.81 5.71 7.76
N ARG A 93 5.67 5.80 7.05
CA ARG A 93 4.34 5.48 7.61
C ARG A 93 4.25 4.03 8.03
N TRP A 94 4.75 3.09 7.22
CA TRP A 94 4.71 1.66 7.53
C TRP A 94 5.61 1.33 8.73
N GLN A 95 6.84 1.85 8.76
CA GLN A 95 7.76 1.64 9.89
C GLN A 95 7.16 2.21 11.19
N LYS A 96 6.63 3.44 11.15
CA LYS A 96 5.97 4.07 12.30
C LYS A 96 4.76 3.26 12.79
N LYS A 97 3.99 2.66 11.89
CA LYS A 97 2.79 1.89 12.27
C LYS A 97 3.09 0.49 12.78
N THR A 98 4.16 -0.14 12.29
CA THR A 98 4.48 -1.55 12.59
C THR A 98 5.62 -1.74 13.58
N GLY A 99 6.44 -0.71 13.80
CA GLY A 99 7.70 -0.81 14.55
C GLY A 99 8.80 -1.59 13.82
N LYS A 100 8.58 -2.01 12.58
CA LYS A 100 9.56 -2.75 11.77
C LYS A 100 10.46 -1.79 11.00
N THR A 101 11.63 -2.28 10.60
CA THR A 101 12.57 -1.56 9.74
C THR A 101 12.45 -2.06 8.30
N ALA A 102 12.32 -1.14 7.36
CA ALA A 102 12.30 -1.44 5.92
C ALA A 102 13.70 -1.88 5.48
N LYS A 103 13.75 -2.88 4.59
CA LYS A 103 14.99 -3.40 4.04
C LYS A 103 14.98 -3.23 2.54
N LEU A 104 16.04 -2.62 2.01
CA LEU A 104 16.29 -2.61 0.59
C LEU A 104 16.70 -4.01 0.15
N ILE A 105 15.84 -4.68 -0.61
CA ILE A 105 16.15 -5.97 -1.21
C ILE A 105 16.68 -5.70 -2.62
N LYS A 106 17.97 -5.97 -2.86
CA LYS A 106 18.56 -5.92 -4.20
C LYS A 106 18.00 -7.10 -5.01
N ASN A 107 17.27 -6.87 -6.10
CA ASN A 107 16.84 -7.92 -7.04
C ASN A 107 16.68 -7.37 -8.47
N TYR A 108 17.75 -7.50 -9.29
CA TYR A 108 17.82 -7.98 -10.68
C TYR A 108 19.29 -7.82 -11.12
N ASN A 109 19.95 -8.94 -11.45
CA ASN A 109 21.33 -8.94 -11.94
C ASN A 109 21.38 -8.22 -13.30
N LYS A 110 22.20 -7.18 -13.42
CA LYS A 110 22.65 -6.67 -14.72
C LYS A 110 23.82 -7.54 -15.20
N GLU A 111 23.53 -8.74 -15.68
CA GLU A 111 24.43 -9.58 -16.49
C GLU A 111 23.56 -10.03 -17.67
N ASN A 112 23.80 -9.76 -18.96
CA ASN A 112 25.00 -9.44 -19.70
C ASN A 112 24.66 -8.39 -20.79
N LYS A 113 25.37 -7.25 -20.84
CA LYS A 113 25.67 -6.66 -22.15
C LYS A 113 26.91 -7.41 -22.62
N GLY A 114 26.75 -8.25 -23.64
CA GLY A 114 27.90 -8.91 -24.25
C GLY A 114 28.86 -7.86 -24.76
N ASP A 115 30.07 -7.84 -24.19
CA ASP A 115 31.22 -7.24 -24.83
C ASP A 115 31.50 -8.06 -26.10
N SER A 116 30.96 -7.62 -27.23
CA SER A 116 31.50 -8.02 -28.53
C SER A 116 32.82 -7.28 -28.73
N ASN A 117 33.87 -7.75 -28.06
CA ASN A 117 35.25 -7.50 -28.51
C ASN A 117 35.51 -8.46 -29.66
N GLY A 118 35.21 -8.01 -30.88
CA GLY A 118 35.83 -8.55 -32.08
C GLY A 118 37.25 -8.01 -32.16
N SER A 119 38.23 -8.80 -31.72
CA SER A 119 39.61 -8.67 -32.17
C SER A 119 39.69 -9.32 -33.55
N GLU A 120 39.83 -8.50 -34.59
CA GLU A 120 40.26 -8.94 -35.91
C GLU A 120 41.78 -9.21 -35.85
N ASP A 121 42.15 -10.48 -36.06
CA ASP A 121 43.46 -10.88 -36.59
C ASP A 121 43.25 -11.27 -38.06
#